data_AF-A0A9X9A9B9-F1
#
_entry.id   AF-A0A9X9A9B9-F1
#
_cell.length_a   1.000
_cell.length_b   1.000
_cell.length_c   1.000
_cell.angle_alpha   90.00
_cell.angle_beta   90.00
_cell.angle_gamma   90.00
#
_symmetry.space_group_name_H-M   'P 1'
#
loop_
_entity.id
_entity.type
_entity.pdbx_description
1 polymer ?
#
loop_
_entity_poly.entity_id
_entity_poly.type
_entity_poly.pdbx_seq_one_letter_code
_entity_poly.pdbx_strand_id
1 'polypeptide(L)' 'MNDKIVFFDIDGTLLDHDKKIPQSTRDAVKQLQEKGV' A
#
# COMPACT_ATOMS: atom_id res chain seq x y z
N MET A 1 -9.68 -5.77 -20.80
CA MET A 1 -8.69 -5.04 -19.99
C MET A 1 -9.40 -4.54 -18.75
N ASN A 2 -9.03 -5.07 -17.58
CA ASN A 2 -9.51 -4.60 -16.28
C ASN A 2 -8.29 -4.13 -15.52
N ASP A 3 -7.83 -2.91 -15.84
CA ASP A 3 -6.74 -2.30 -15.10
C ASP A 3 -7.25 -2.01 -13.69
N LYS A 4 -6.58 -2.59 -12.70
CA LYS A 4 -6.91 -2.37 -11.29
C LYS A 4 -6.04 -1.21 -10.81
N ILE A 5 -6.61 -0.40 -9.94
CA ILE A 5 -5.91 0.71 -9.30
C ILE A 5 -6.40 0.78 -7.85
N VAL A 6 -5.48 1.05 -6.93
CA VAL A 6 -5.78 1.23 -5.51
C VAL A 6 -5.28 2.59 -5.06
N PHE A 7 -6.17 3.35 -4.43
CA PHE A 7 -5.84 4.64 -3.83
C PHE A 7 -5.71 4.47 -2.31
N PHE A 8 -4.68 5.09 -1.74
CA PHE A 8 -4.42 5.06 -0.30
C PHE A 8 -4.41 6.48 0.25
N ASP A 9 -5.01 6.66 1.42
CA ASP A 9 -4.76 7.81 2.27
C ASP A 9 -3.41 7.62 3.02
N ILE A 10 -2.84 8.68 3.57
CA ILE A 10 -1.52 8.65 4.22
C ILE A 10 -1.68 8.39 5.72
N ASP A 11 -2.28 9.33 6.44
CA ASP A 11 -2.34 9.31 7.90
C ASP A 11 -3.38 8.29 8.39
N GLY A 12 -2.95 7.36 9.25
CA GLY A 12 -3.81 6.30 9.76
C GLY A 12 -4.16 5.19 8.75
N THR A 13 -3.62 5.26 7.53
CA THR A 13 -3.76 4.21 6.49
C THR A 13 -2.41 3.58 6.14
N LEU A 14 -1.46 4.37 5.61
CA LEU A 14 -0.11 3.88 5.31
C LEU A 14 0.85 4.04 6.50
N LEU A 15 0.56 5.01 7.36
CA LEU A 15 1.34 5.33 8.54
C LEU A 15 0.75 4.69 9.79
N ASP A 16 1.61 4.08 10.61
CA ASP A 16 1.26 3.64 11.97
C ASP A 16 1.18 4.84 12.93
N HIS A 17 0.88 4.56 14.21
CA HIS A 17 0.75 5.58 15.26
C HIS A 17 2.03 6.41 15.47
N ASP A 18 3.20 5.89 15.10
CA ASP A 18 4.49 6.57 15.17
C ASP A 18 4.85 7.31 13.86
N LYS A 19 3.88 7.42 12.93
CA LYS A 19 4.06 8.01 11.60
C LYS A 19 5.13 7.30 10.77
N LYS A 20 5.28 5.98 10.94
CA LYS A 20 6.17 5.14 10.14
C LYS A 20 5.35 4.29 9.19
N ILE A 21 5.92 3.96 8.04
CA ILE A 21 5.34 2.96 7.13
C ILE A 21 5.79 1.58 7.62
N PRO A 22 4.87 0.71 8.09
CA PRO A 22 5.21 -0.64 8.52
C PRO A 22 5.84 -1.45 7.39
N GLN A 23 6.71 -2.41 7.74
CA GLN A 23 7.31 -3.30 6.75
C GLN A 23 6.25 -4.10 5.98
N SER A 24 5.22 -4.56 6.67
CA SER A 24 4.07 -5.25 6.07
C SER A 24 3.37 -4.41 5.00
N THR A 25 3.23 -3.10 5.22
CA THR A 25 2.66 -2.16 4.23
C THR A 25 3.53 -2.08 2.99
N ARG A 26 4.87 -2.05 3.14
CA ARG A 26 5.81 -2.06 2.01
C ARG A 26 5.70 -3.36 1.20
N ASP A 27 5.64 -4.49 1.90
CA ASP A 27 5.55 -5.82 1.27
C ASP A 27 4.21 -5.98 0.54
N ALA A 28 3.12 -5.47 1.10
CA ALA A 28 1.81 -5.49 0.47
C ALA A 28 1.77 -4.65 -0.82
N VAL A 29 2.31 -3.44 -0.80
CA VAL A 29 2.41 -2.58 -2.00
C VAL A 29 3.23 -3.27 -3.09
N LYS A 30 4.35 -3.89 -2.72
CA LYS A 30 5.18 -4.66 -3.66
C LYS A 30 4.39 -5.82 -4.29
N GLN A 31 3.64 -6.56 -3.49
CA GLN A 31 2.79 -7.65 -4.00
C GLN A 31 1.67 -7.17 -4.92
N LEU A 32 1.11 -5.97 -4.68
CA LEU A 32 0.12 -5.38 -5.57
C LEU A 32 0.74 -5.05 -6.94
N GLN A 33 1.91 -4.41 -6.94
CA GLN A 33 2.65 -4.10 -8.16
C GLN A 33 3.04 -5.35 -8.96
N GLU A 34 3.51 -6.40 -8.27
CA GLU A 34 3.82 -7.70 -8.90
C GLU A 34 2.60 -8.37 -9.54
N LYS A 35 1.40 -8.09 -9.02
CA LYS A 35 0.12 -8.60 -9.55
C LYS A 35 -0.47 -7.71 -10.65
N GLY A 36 0.21 -6.62 -11.04
CA GLY A 36 -0.29 -5.67 -12.03
C GLY A 36 -1.50 -4.87 -11.55
N VAL A 37 -1.50 -4.50 -10.27
CA VAL A 37 -2.52 -3.66 -9.60
C VAL A 37 -1.93 -2.29 -9.26
#